data_AF-A0A1Y2IP92-F1
#
_entry.id   AF-A0A1Y2IP92-F1
#
_cell.length_a   1.000
_cell.length_b   1.000
_cell.length_c   1.000
_cell.angle_alpha   90.00
_cell.angle_beta   90.00
_cell.angle_gamma   90.00
#
_symmetry.space_group_name_H-M   'P 1'
#
loop_
_entity.id
_entity.type
_entity.pdbx_description
1 polymer ?
#
loop_
_entity_poly.entity_id
_entity_poly.type
_entity_poly.pdbx_seq_one_letter_code
_entity_poly.pdbx_strand_id
1 'polypeptide(L)'
;MPAGDNLQRLRAFPRAPAPNNDASVVKSNLSKEEIELQQNILAYHVAHHPDSAIFGNTQAKGLKVLEIYVRPRREELREGSSASGQKTHQLPGSDSLKRARPDDLEGFTVCEAVVEEGMLNVHGTLAGACAMLLVDIVTFSCLFALGTVVNIDPSGFTTSVNLVWHNAAMPGRVLRFVSTSLSLKPRMGVARCEVYDKATGRLLISGTQIMTPIQAPKAVANQRAKM
;
A
#
# COMPACT_ATOMS: atom_id res chain seq x y z
N MET A 1 15.91 -11.94 -23.30
CA MET A 1 14.46 -12.23 -23.25
C MET A 1 13.77 -10.97 -22.76
N PRO A 2 12.68 -10.49 -23.37
CA PRO A 2 11.91 -9.41 -22.77
C PRO A 2 11.51 -9.86 -21.37
N ALA A 3 11.80 -9.04 -20.36
CA ALA A 3 11.41 -9.35 -18.98
C ALA A 3 9.89 -9.57 -18.98
N GLY A 4 9.44 -10.74 -18.51
CA GLY A 4 8.02 -11.04 -18.44
C GLY A 4 7.26 -10.01 -17.60
N ASP A 5 5.95 -9.93 -17.79
CA ASP A 5 5.08 -9.17 -16.88
C ASP A 5 5.08 -9.87 -15.51
N ASN A 6 5.87 -9.35 -14.57
CA ASN A 6 5.98 -9.91 -13.23
C ASN A 6 4.68 -9.74 -12.44
N LEU A 7 3.75 -8.92 -12.94
CA LEU A 7 2.47 -8.61 -12.31
C LEU A 7 1.32 -9.45 -12.89
N GLN A 8 1.58 -10.35 -13.84
CA GLN A 8 0.54 -11.12 -14.54
C GLN A 8 -0.45 -11.79 -13.58
N ARG A 9 0.05 -12.37 -12.47
CA ARG A 9 -0.79 -13.00 -11.44
C ARG A 9 -1.70 -11.98 -10.75
N LEU A 10 -1.20 -10.79 -10.44
CA LEU A 10 -1.99 -9.74 -9.77
C LEU A 10 -3.10 -9.21 -10.68
N ARG A 11 -2.84 -9.15 -12.00
CA ARG A 11 -3.85 -8.75 -13.00
C ARG A 11 -5.01 -9.74 -13.12
N ALA A 12 -4.83 -10.98 -12.66
CA ALA A 12 -5.88 -11.97 -12.61
C ALA A 12 -6.81 -11.84 -11.39
N PHE A 13 -6.53 -10.91 -10.47
CA PHE A 13 -7.42 -10.68 -9.33
C PHE A 13 -8.78 -10.13 -9.77
N PRO A 14 -9.86 -10.53 -9.08
CA PRO A 14 -11.19 -10.04 -9.40
C PRO A 14 -11.29 -8.54 -9.15
N ARG A 15 -12.26 -7.90 -9.82
CA ARG A 15 -12.55 -6.49 -9.61
C ARG A 15 -12.94 -6.24 -8.16
N ALA A 16 -12.37 -5.21 -7.56
CA ALA A 16 -12.68 -4.80 -6.20
C ALA A 16 -14.18 -4.42 -6.05
N PRO A 17 -14.84 -4.85 -4.95
CA PRO A 17 -16.16 -4.34 -4.59
C PRO A 17 -16.07 -2.94 -3.97
N ALA A 18 -17.23 -2.36 -3.66
CA ALA A 18 -17.30 -1.13 -2.86
C ALA A 18 -16.57 -1.35 -1.50
N PRO A 19 -15.85 -0.34 -0.96
CA PRO A 19 -15.79 1.06 -1.39
C PRO A 19 -14.73 1.36 -2.47
N ASN A 20 -14.06 0.35 -3.03
CA ASN A 20 -12.92 0.51 -3.94
C ASN A 20 -13.22 0.06 -5.39
N ASN A 21 -14.48 0.12 -5.83
CA ASN A 21 -14.92 -0.36 -7.15
C ASN A 21 -14.86 0.68 -8.29
N ASP A 22 -14.48 1.92 -7.98
CA ASP A 22 -14.41 3.03 -8.93
C ASP A 22 -13.03 3.69 -8.87
N ALA A 23 -12.27 3.57 -9.95
CA ALA A 23 -10.94 4.19 -10.04
C ALA A 23 -11.00 5.71 -10.26
N SER A 24 -12.12 6.25 -10.75
CA SER A 24 -12.22 7.69 -11.08
C SER A 24 -12.25 8.61 -9.86
N VAL A 25 -12.61 8.07 -8.69
CA VAL A 25 -12.65 8.81 -7.42
C VAL A 25 -11.30 8.84 -6.70
N VAL A 26 -10.30 8.08 -7.17
CA VAL A 26 -8.97 8.02 -6.57
C VAL A 26 -8.09 9.11 -7.20
N LYS A 27 -7.51 9.97 -6.37
CA LYS A 27 -6.57 10.99 -6.84
C LYS A 27 -5.22 10.34 -7.16
N SER A 28 -4.73 10.51 -8.38
CA SER A 28 -3.52 9.81 -8.81
C SER A 28 -2.82 10.48 -9.98
N ASN A 29 -1.54 10.13 -10.18
CA ASN A 29 -0.77 10.35 -11.40
C ASN A 29 -0.57 9.06 -12.23
N LEU A 30 -1.22 7.97 -11.82
CA LEU A 30 -1.19 6.68 -12.51
C LEU A 30 -2.33 6.58 -13.53
N SER A 31 -2.22 5.62 -14.45
CA SER A 31 -3.30 5.32 -15.41
C SER A 31 -4.51 4.72 -14.67
N LYS A 32 -5.68 4.76 -15.31
CA LYS A 32 -6.89 4.18 -14.73
C LYS A 32 -6.73 2.68 -14.46
N GLU A 33 -6.09 1.95 -15.37
CA GLU A 33 -5.83 0.51 -15.27
C GLU A 33 -4.88 0.19 -14.10
N GLU A 34 -3.90 1.05 -13.85
CA GLU A 34 -2.98 0.93 -12.72
C GLU A 34 -3.72 1.17 -11.39
N ILE A 35 -4.63 2.14 -11.33
CA ILE A 35 -5.49 2.39 -10.17
C ILE A 35 -6.43 1.21 -9.91
N GLU A 36 -7.09 0.70 -10.94
CA GLU A 36 -7.98 -0.47 -10.83
C GLU A 36 -7.22 -1.70 -10.33
N LEU A 37 -6.00 -1.92 -10.83
CA LEU A 37 -5.14 -3.00 -10.32
C LEU A 37 -4.83 -2.82 -8.83
N GLN A 38 -4.49 -1.61 -8.37
CA GLN A 38 -4.25 -1.34 -6.96
C GLN A 38 -5.48 -1.60 -6.09
N GLN A 39 -6.66 -1.21 -6.57
CA GLN A 39 -7.93 -1.49 -5.89
C GLN A 39 -8.18 -2.99 -5.78
N ASN A 40 -7.96 -3.75 -6.86
CA ASN A 40 -8.13 -5.21 -6.87
C ASN A 40 -7.14 -5.90 -5.91
N ILE A 41 -5.88 -5.46 -5.90
CA ILE A 41 -4.86 -5.96 -4.96
C ILE A 41 -5.27 -5.67 -3.52
N LEU A 42 -5.72 -4.46 -3.21
CA LEU A 42 -6.17 -4.10 -1.86
C LEU A 42 -7.36 -4.98 -1.44
N ALA A 43 -8.37 -5.11 -2.31
CA ALA A 43 -9.53 -5.95 -2.06
C ALA A 43 -9.15 -7.42 -1.82
N TYR A 44 -8.18 -7.95 -2.57
CA TYR A 44 -7.67 -9.30 -2.36
C TYR A 44 -7.02 -9.46 -0.98
N HIS A 45 -6.17 -8.52 -0.55
CA HIS A 45 -5.45 -8.62 0.72
C HIS A 45 -6.33 -8.40 1.95
N VAL A 46 -7.42 -7.64 1.83
CA VAL A 46 -8.46 -7.58 2.88
C VAL A 46 -9.51 -8.69 2.73
N ALA A 47 -9.30 -9.59 1.76
CA ALA A 47 -10.19 -10.68 1.38
C ALA A 47 -11.65 -10.22 1.19
N HIS A 48 -11.88 -9.07 0.55
CA HIS A 48 -13.18 -8.41 0.46
C HIS A 48 -14.17 -9.20 -0.41
N HIS A 49 -14.82 -10.21 0.16
CA HIS A 49 -15.95 -10.91 -0.43
C HIS A 49 -16.97 -11.29 0.66
N PRO A 50 -18.28 -11.41 0.32
CA PRO A 50 -19.34 -11.63 1.30
C PRO A 50 -19.14 -12.85 2.21
N ASP A 51 -18.57 -13.92 1.66
CA ASP A 51 -18.40 -15.20 2.37
C ASP A 51 -16.95 -15.42 2.87
N SER A 52 -16.20 -14.35 3.14
CA SER A 52 -14.82 -14.48 3.57
C SER A 52 -14.69 -14.92 5.02
N ALA A 53 -14.01 -16.06 5.21
CA ALA A 53 -13.57 -16.53 6.51
C ALA A 53 -12.10 -16.16 6.81
N ILE A 54 -11.47 -15.34 5.96
CA ILE A 54 -10.07 -14.95 6.11
C ILE A 54 -9.94 -13.95 7.25
N PHE A 55 -8.91 -14.15 8.08
CA PHE A 55 -8.60 -13.29 9.21
C PHE A 55 -8.54 -11.82 8.79
N GLY A 56 -9.17 -10.95 9.58
CA GLY A 56 -9.11 -9.51 9.38
C GLY A 56 -10.08 -8.95 8.32
N ASN A 57 -10.79 -9.78 7.55
CA ASN A 57 -11.79 -9.29 6.60
C ASN A 57 -12.78 -8.33 7.26
N THR A 58 -13.40 -8.76 8.36
CA THR A 58 -14.43 -7.96 9.05
C THR A 58 -13.90 -6.60 9.48
N GLN A 59 -12.65 -6.54 9.94
CA GLN A 59 -11.99 -5.32 10.39
C GLN A 59 -11.46 -4.44 9.25
N ALA A 60 -11.10 -5.03 8.10
CA ALA A 60 -10.44 -4.31 7.01
C ALA A 60 -11.35 -4.02 5.80
N LYS A 61 -12.54 -4.63 5.70
CA LYS A 61 -13.46 -4.45 4.56
C LYS A 61 -13.85 -3.00 4.28
N GLY A 62 -13.87 -2.15 5.32
CA GLY A 62 -14.18 -0.72 5.22
C GLY A 62 -13.01 0.15 4.75
N LEU A 63 -11.82 -0.42 4.59
CA LEU A 63 -10.62 0.31 4.18
C LEU A 63 -10.76 0.82 2.74
N LYS A 64 -10.73 2.13 2.58
CA LYS A 64 -10.92 2.82 1.29
C LYS A 64 -9.64 3.49 0.84
N VAL A 65 -9.20 3.25 -0.39
CA VAL A 65 -8.09 4.00 -1.00
C VAL A 65 -8.61 5.33 -1.58
N LEU A 66 -7.91 6.42 -1.30
CA LEU A 66 -8.27 7.76 -1.75
C LEU A 66 -7.22 8.39 -2.66
N GLU A 67 -5.95 8.11 -2.41
CA GLU A 67 -4.84 8.69 -3.15
C GLU A 67 -3.80 7.62 -3.44
N ILE A 68 -3.27 7.61 -4.66
CA ILE A 68 -2.18 6.72 -5.08
C ILE A 68 -1.23 7.54 -5.93
N TYR A 69 0.01 7.68 -5.51
CA TYR A 69 1.03 8.40 -6.26
C TYR A 69 2.31 7.60 -6.36
N VAL A 70 3.01 7.72 -7.48
CA VAL A 70 4.43 7.37 -7.58
C VAL A 70 5.18 8.60 -8.01
N ARG A 71 6.26 8.95 -7.31
CA ARG A 71 7.01 10.16 -7.60
C ARG A 71 8.50 9.92 -7.45
N PRO A 72 9.36 10.75 -8.07
CA PRO A 72 10.77 10.78 -7.73
C PRO A 72 10.94 11.01 -6.24
N ARG A 73 11.84 10.25 -5.61
CA ARG A 73 12.31 10.54 -4.26
C ARG A 73 12.97 11.91 -4.33
N ARG A 74 12.48 12.88 -3.56
CA ARG A 74 13.10 14.21 -3.52
C ARG A 74 14.57 14.03 -3.17
N GLU A 75 15.48 14.67 -3.92
CA GLU A 75 16.85 14.92 -3.48
C GLU A 75 16.81 15.90 -2.30
N GLU A 76 16.31 15.45 -1.15
CA GLU A 76 16.49 16.18 0.08
C GLU A 76 17.98 16.00 0.47
N LEU A 77 18.77 17.06 0.17
CA LEU A 77 20.18 17.31 0.56
C LEU A 77 21.27 17.14 -0.52
N ARG A 78 21.10 17.67 -1.73
CA ARG A 78 22.29 17.96 -2.59
C ARG A 78 22.43 19.37 -3.16
N GLU A 79 21.43 20.23 -3.10
CA GLU A 79 21.59 21.60 -3.60
C GLU A 79 21.20 22.63 -2.54
N GLY A 80 22.23 23.17 -1.88
CA GLY A 80 22.18 24.57 -1.50
C GLY A 80 22.14 25.41 -2.78
N SER A 81 21.34 26.48 -2.72
CA SER A 81 21.27 27.60 -3.68
C SER A 81 20.11 27.56 -4.67
N SER A 82 19.15 28.45 -4.39
CA SER A 82 18.51 29.33 -5.39
C SER A 82 17.58 28.69 -6.43
N ALA A 83 16.27 28.79 -6.20
CA ALA A 83 15.39 29.57 -7.10
C ALA A 83 13.95 29.62 -6.58
N SER A 84 13.52 30.84 -6.29
CA SER A 84 12.12 31.26 -6.25
C SER A 84 11.43 30.93 -7.57
N GLY A 85 10.41 30.08 -7.51
CA GLY A 85 9.52 29.82 -8.63
C GLY A 85 8.44 28.85 -8.22
N GLN A 86 7.27 29.35 -7.85
CA GLN A 86 6.04 28.58 -7.68
C GLN A 86 5.59 28.08 -9.07
N LYS A 87 6.33 27.12 -9.64
CA LYS A 87 5.80 26.26 -10.69
C LYS A 87 4.92 25.24 -9.98
N THR A 88 3.64 25.18 -10.34
CA THR A 88 2.77 24.05 -10.06
C THR A 88 3.46 22.79 -10.61
N HIS A 89 4.19 22.10 -9.75
CA HIS A 89 4.96 20.92 -10.13
C HIS A 89 3.97 19.77 -10.32
N GLN A 90 3.39 19.68 -11.51
CA GLN A 90 2.54 18.55 -11.88
C GLN A 90 3.39 17.29 -11.80
N LEU A 91 2.88 16.26 -11.11
CA LEU A 91 3.60 15.01 -10.98
C LEU A 91 3.71 14.34 -12.37
N PRO A 92 4.88 13.74 -12.68
CA PRO A 92 5.04 12.98 -13.92
C PRO A 92 4.00 11.86 -14.00
N GLY A 93 3.42 11.63 -15.19
CA GLY A 93 2.55 10.48 -15.43
C GLY A 93 3.31 9.15 -15.40
N SER A 94 2.63 8.04 -15.14
CA SER A 94 3.26 6.72 -14.94
C SER A 94 4.18 6.27 -16.08
N ASP A 95 3.87 6.56 -17.35
CA ASP A 95 4.71 6.16 -18.48
C ASP A 95 6.11 6.81 -18.48
N SER A 96 6.22 8.01 -17.93
CA SER A 96 7.53 8.66 -17.76
C SER A 96 8.34 8.03 -16.61
N LEU A 97 7.65 7.50 -15.60
CA LEU A 97 8.24 6.89 -14.41
C LEU A 97 8.70 5.45 -14.64
N LYS A 98 8.07 4.70 -15.56
CA LYS A 98 8.45 3.32 -15.92
C LYS A 98 9.92 3.18 -16.39
N ARG A 99 10.57 4.28 -16.80
CA ARG A 99 11.97 4.32 -17.22
C ARG A 99 12.96 4.68 -16.10
N ALA A 100 12.48 5.18 -14.96
CA ALA A 100 13.33 5.55 -13.83
C ALA A 100 13.82 4.30 -13.08
N ARG A 101 14.94 4.41 -12.36
CA ARG A 101 15.38 3.30 -11.50
C ARG A 101 14.43 3.21 -10.30
N PRO A 102 14.10 1.99 -9.84
CA PRO A 102 13.21 1.82 -8.67
C PRO A 102 13.66 2.59 -7.43
N ASP A 103 14.97 2.64 -7.18
CA ASP A 103 15.54 3.34 -6.02
C ASP A 103 15.40 4.87 -6.09
N ASP A 104 15.18 5.43 -7.29
CA ASP A 104 14.95 6.87 -7.49
C ASP A 104 13.47 7.26 -7.26
N LEU A 105 12.60 6.29 -7.01
CA LEU A 105 11.16 6.49 -6.87
C LEU A 105 10.67 6.17 -5.46
N GLU A 106 9.50 6.70 -5.14
CA GLU A 106 8.69 6.28 -4.01
C GLU A 106 7.22 6.17 -4.41
N GLY A 107 6.57 5.10 -3.96
CA GLY A 107 5.13 4.95 -3.93
C GLY A 107 4.55 5.58 -2.67
N PHE A 108 3.38 6.17 -2.81
CA PHE A 108 2.65 6.85 -1.76
C PHE A 108 1.17 6.51 -1.89
N THR A 109 0.54 6.19 -0.77
CA THR A 109 -0.91 5.93 -0.74
C THR A 109 -1.56 6.59 0.47
N VAL A 110 -2.82 6.97 0.28
CA VAL A 110 -3.69 7.39 1.38
C VAL A 110 -4.90 6.48 1.41
N CYS A 111 -5.14 5.89 2.58
CA CYS A 111 -6.33 5.10 2.85
C CYS A 111 -7.11 5.69 4.04
N GLU A 112 -8.41 5.41 4.09
CA GLU A 112 -9.27 5.76 5.23
C GLU A 112 -10.06 4.56 5.72
N ALA A 113 -10.28 4.48 7.03
CA ALA A 113 -11.17 3.52 7.67
C ALA A 113 -11.86 4.15 8.88
N VAL A 114 -13.08 3.70 9.18
CA VAL A 114 -13.81 4.10 10.39
C VAL A 114 -13.51 3.11 11.50
N VAL A 115 -13.27 3.59 12.72
CA VAL A 115 -13.14 2.72 13.90
C VAL A 115 -14.53 2.19 14.27
N GLU A 116 -14.74 0.90 14.04
CA GLU A 116 -16.00 0.22 14.35
C GLU A 116 -15.94 -0.52 15.70
N GLU A 117 -17.10 -0.87 16.25
CA GLU A 117 -17.22 -1.57 17.55
C GLU A 117 -16.41 -2.88 17.58
N GLY A 118 -16.41 -3.64 16.49
CA GLY A 118 -15.65 -4.90 16.36
C GLY A 118 -14.13 -4.73 16.28
N MET A 119 -13.62 -3.50 16.36
CA MET A 119 -12.19 -3.17 16.36
C MET A 119 -11.66 -2.78 17.74
N LEU A 120 -12.52 -2.71 18.75
CA LEU A 120 -12.17 -2.17 20.06
C LEU A 120 -11.49 -3.20 20.97
N ASN A 121 -10.63 -2.69 21.85
CA ASN A 121 -10.13 -3.44 22.99
C ASN A 121 -11.06 -3.28 24.21
N VAL A 122 -10.69 -3.93 25.33
CA VAL A 122 -11.43 -3.87 26.60
C VAL A 122 -11.57 -2.46 27.20
N HIS A 123 -10.81 -1.47 26.70
CA HIS A 123 -10.88 -0.08 27.13
C HIS A 123 -11.76 0.78 26.20
N GLY A 124 -12.46 0.19 25.22
CA GLY A 124 -13.33 0.91 24.30
C GLY A 124 -12.56 1.80 23.31
N THR A 125 -11.30 1.46 23.01
CA THR A 125 -10.45 2.15 22.03
C THR A 125 -9.96 1.16 20.98
N LEU A 126 -9.50 1.64 19.83
CA LEU A 126 -8.94 0.78 18.78
C LEU A 126 -7.91 -0.20 19.34
N ALA A 127 -8.17 -1.49 19.18
CA ALA A 127 -7.26 -2.53 19.62
C ALA A 127 -5.94 -2.46 18.85
N GLY A 128 -4.81 -2.59 19.56
CA GLY A 128 -3.48 -2.54 18.95
C GLY A 128 -3.30 -3.58 17.84
N ALA A 129 -3.86 -4.78 18.00
CA ALA A 129 -3.83 -5.83 16.97
C ALA A 129 -4.62 -5.43 15.71
N CYS A 130 -5.77 -4.77 15.86
CA CYS A 130 -6.55 -4.27 14.72
C CYS A 130 -5.81 -3.12 14.02
N ALA A 131 -5.21 -2.21 14.78
CA ALA A 131 -4.38 -1.15 14.23
C ALA A 131 -3.18 -1.70 13.43
N MET A 132 -2.48 -2.69 13.98
CA MET A 132 -1.39 -3.41 13.32
C MET A 132 -1.83 -4.04 11.99
N LEU A 133 -2.97 -4.74 11.97
CA LEU A 133 -3.53 -5.32 10.75
C LEU A 133 -3.77 -4.27 9.67
N LEU A 134 -4.38 -3.14 10.02
CA LEU A 134 -4.64 -2.06 9.07
C LEU A 134 -3.34 -1.45 8.56
N VAL A 135 -2.38 -1.17 9.44
CA VAL A 135 -1.04 -0.67 9.08
C VAL A 135 -0.32 -1.64 8.14
N ASP A 136 -0.42 -2.94 8.40
CA ASP A 136 0.15 -3.99 7.54
C ASP A 136 -0.39 -3.88 6.11
N ILE A 137 -1.71 -3.84 5.95
CA ILE A 137 -2.36 -3.73 4.64
C ILE A 137 -2.04 -2.39 3.94
N VAL A 138 -2.05 -1.26 4.66
CA VAL A 138 -1.84 0.04 4.02
C VAL A 138 -0.38 0.27 3.63
N THR A 139 0.60 -0.31 4.33
CA THR A 139 1.99 -0.21 3.91
C THR A 139 2.25 -1.05 2.66
N PHE A 140 1.61 -2.22 2.53
CA PHE A 140 1.60 -2.99 1.28
C PHE A 140 1.11 -2.15 0.10
N SER A 141 0.04 -1.37 0.28
CA SER A 141 -0.56 -0.59 -0.83
C SER A 141 0.43 0.37 -1.50
N CYS A 142 1.32 1.04 -0.73
CA CYS A 142 2.32 1.93 -1.32
C CYS A 142 3.46 1.17 -2.01
N LEU A 143 3.81 -0.04 -1.53
CA LEU A 143 4.76 -0.92 -2.20
C LEU A 143 4.20 -1.45 -3.52
N PHE A 144 2.91 -1.81 -3.57
CA PHE A 144 2.25 -2.23 -4.82
C PHE A 144 2.08 -1.09 -5.80
N ALA A 145 1.83 0.14 -5.33
CA ALA A 145 1.79 1.31 -6.19
C ALA A 145 3.13 1.51 -6.92
N LEU A 146 4.24 1.47 -6.19
CA LEU A 146 5.58 1.52 -6.77
C LEU A 146 5.85 0.31 -7.68
N GLY A 147 5.58 -0.90 -7.18
CA GLY A 147 5.80 -2.17 -7.87
C GLY A 147 5.08 -2.26 -9.22
N THR A 148 3.89 -1.66 -9.33
CA THR A 148 3.14 -1.58 -10.58
C THR A 148 3.86 -0.76 -11.64
N VAL A 149 4.45 0.35 -11.24
CA VAL A 149 5.21 1.23 -12.15
C VAL A 149 6.56 0.61 -12.54
N VAL A 150 7.23 -0.07 -11.62
CA VAL A 150 8.57 -0.64 -11.86
C VAL A 150 8.57 -2.13 -12.24
N ASN A 151 7.39 -2.72 -12.47
CA ASN A 151 7.19 -4.14 -12.81
C ASN A 151 7.87 -5.10 -11.80
N ILE A 152 7.66 -4.86 -10.50
CA ILE A 152 8.08 -5.73 -9.39
C ILE A 152 6.83 -6.14 -8.63
N ASP A 153 6.58 -7.43 -8.44
CA ASP A 153 5.54 -7.94 -7.54
C ASP A 153 6.08 -7.96 -6.10
N PRO A 154 5.60 -7.06 -5.20
CA PRO A 154 6.03 -7.06 -3.80
C PRO A 154 5.26 -8.08 -2.94
N SER A 155 4.37 -8.90 -3.51
CA SER A 155 3.59 -9.89 -2.77
C SER A 155 4.48 -10.79 -1.94
N GLY A 156 4.22 -10.84 -0.64
CA GLY A 156 5.13 -11.43 0.30
C GLY A 156 4.53 -11.55 1.69
N PHE A 157 5.42 -11.64 2.67
CA PHE A 157 5.05 -11.61 4.08
C PHE A 157 5.90 -10.60 4.84
N THR A 158 5.28 -10.04 5.87
CA THR A 158 5.91 -9.10 6.77
C THR A 158 6.92 -9.82 7.65
N THR A 159 8.15 -9.32 7.70
CA THR A 159 9.22 -9.88 8.55
C THR A 159 9.47 -9.04 9.79
N SER A 160 9.17 -7.75 9.74
CA SER A 160 9.32 -6.84 10.87
C SER A 160 8.35 -5.67 10.76
N VAL A 161 7.77 -5.30 11.90
CA VAL A 161 7.01 -4.06 12.07
C VAL A 161 7.44 -3.41 13.36
N ASN A 162 7.67 -2.11 13.32
CA ASN A 162 7.86 -1.28 14.50
C ASN A 162 6.80 -0.18 14.48
N LEU A 163 5.94 -0.16 15.50
CA LEU A 163 4.93 0.88 15.70
C LEU A 163 5.21 1.68 16.97
N VAL A 164 4.81 2.95 16.93
CA VAL A 164 4.72 3.84 18.08
C VAL A 164 3.29 4.36 18.15
N TRP A 165 2.67 4.24 19.34
CA TRP A 165 1.33 4.71 19.62
C TRP A 165 1.43 6.08 20.31
N HIS A 166 0.96 7.11 19.63
CA HIS A 166 0.98 8.49 20.12
C HIS A 166 -0.32 8.87 20.82
N ASN A 167 -1.44 8.29 20.39
CA ASN A 167 -2.75 8.56 20.99
C ASN A 167 -3.76 7.42 20.72
N ALA A 168 -4.81 7.36 21.52
CA ALA A 168 -5.90 6.42 21.34
C ALA A 168 -6.86 6.87 20.23
N ALA A 169 -7.42 5.90 19.50
CA ALA A 169 -8.48 6.13 18.54
C ALA A 169 -9.82 5.63 19.10
N MET A 170 -10.80 6.55 19.18
CA MET A 170 -12.13 6.27 19.69
C MET A 170 -13.06 5.69 18.59
N PRO A 171 -14.12 4.96 18.95
CA PRO A 171 -15.14 4.49 18.01
C PRO A 171 -15.74 5.65 17.20
N GLY A 172 -16.09 5.39 15.94
CA GLY A 172 -16.64 6.38 15.00
C GLY A 172 -15.64 7.36 14.42
N ARG A 173 -14.37 7.35 14.88
CA ARG A 173 -13.32 8.18 14.27
C ARG A 173 -12.95 7.66 12.89
N VAL A 174 -12.68 8.59 11.97
CA VAL A 174 -12.10 8.27 10.65
C VAL A 174 -10.59 8.37 10.77
N LEU A 175 -9.92 7.23 10.58
CA LEU A 175 -8.47 7.14 10.51
C LEU A 175 -8.02 7.47 9.09
N ARG A 176 -7.03 8.33 8.96
CA ARG A 176 -6.33 8.61 7.69
C ARG A 176 -4.94 8.01 7.75
N PHE A 177 -4.72 6.97 6.95
CA PHE A 177 -3.44 6.30 6.81
C PHE A 177 -2.66 6.95 5.68
N VAL A 178 -1.42 7.32 5.94
CA VAL A 178 -0.49 7.90 4.97
C VAL A 178 0.72 6.97 4.89
N SER A 179 0.82 6.22 3.80
CA SER A 179 1.89 5.25 3.59
C SER A 179 2.87 5.73 2.54
N THR A 180 4.16 5.51 2.77
CA THR A 180 5.23 5.85 1.82
C THR A 180 6.25 4.72 1.74
N SER A 181 6.60 4.29 0.53
CA SER A 181 7.65 3.31 0.32
C SER A 181 9.02 3.95 0.57
N LEU A 182 9.85 3.31 1.38
CA LEU A 182 11.23 3.72 1.64
C LEU A 182 12.23 3.02 0.71
N SER A 183 11.93 1.78 0.30
CA SER A 183 12.70 1.07 -0.73
C SER A 183 11.88 -0.09 -1.27
N LEU A 184 12.06 -0.42 -2.55
CA LEU A 184 11.50 -1.64 -3.14
C LEU A 184 12.56 -2.34 -3.98
N LYS A 185 13.01 -3.50 -3.51
CA LYS A 185 13.95 -4.39 -4.20
C LYS A 185 13.31 -5.77 -4.39
N PRO A 186 13.81 -6.60 -5.33
CA PRO A 186 13.23 -7.92 -5.61
C PRO A 186 13.13 -8.89 -4.42
N ARG A 187 13.84 -8.62 -3.32
CA ARG A 187 13.86 -9.48 -2.13
C ARG A 187 13.41 -8.78 -0.85
N MET A 188 13.20 -7.46 -0.90
CA MET A 188 12.88 -6.69 0.29
C MET A 188 12.18 -5.39 -0.08
N GLY A 189 11.03 -5.15 0.52
CA GLY A 189 10.34 -3.87 0.52
C GLY A 189 10.40 -3.25 1.92
N VAL A 190 10.50 -1.93 1.99
CA VAL A 190 10.39 -1.20 3.25
C VAL A 190 9.41 -0.05 3.04
N ALA A 191 8.49 0.11 3.97
CA ALA A 191 7.51 1.19 3.94
C ALA A 191 7.35 1.79 5.34
N ARG A 192 6.92 3.06 5.37
CA ARG A 192 6.45 3.73 6.59
C ARG A 192 4.98 4.04 6.47
N CYS A 193 4.30 4.11 7.61
CA CYS A 193 2.92 4.56 7.70
C CYS A 193 2.75 5.50 8.89
N GLU A 194 1.98 6.56 8.68
CA GLU A 194 1.48 7.44 9.73
C GLU A 194 -0.04 7.42 9.70
N VAL A 195 -0.65 7.32 10.88
CA VAL A 195 -2.11 7.23 11.03
C VAL A 195 -2.56 8.45 11.80
N TYR A 196 -3.48 9.20 11.21
CA TYR A 196 -4.02 10.44 11.75
C TYR A 196 -5.51 10.29 12.06
N ASP A 197 -5.99 10.97 13.10
CA ASP A 197 -7.42 11.27 13.19
C ASP A 197 -7.75 12.33 12.14
N LYS A 198 -8.58 11.97 11.17
CA LYS A 198 -8.95 12.87 10.06
C LYS A 198 -9.58 14.18 10.55
N ALA A 199 -10.39 14.14 11.60
CA ALA A 199 -11.12 15.31 12.06
C ALA A 199 -10.22 16.31 12.79
N THR A 200 -9.23 15.82 13.54
CA THR A 200 -8.36 16.65 14.40
C THR A 200 -6.96 16.86 13.83
N GLY A 201 -6.55 16.09 12.82
CA GLY A 201 -5.19 16.09 12.28
C GLY A 201 -4.14 15.52 13.24
N ARG A 202 -4.54 14.97 14.39
CA ARG A 202 -3.60 14.44 15.39
C ARG A 202 -2.99 13.13 14.91
N LEU A 203 -1.68 13.00 15.07
CA LEU A 203 -0.98 11.73 14.86
C LEU A 203 -1.37 10.74 15.96
N LEU A 204 -1.84 9.56 15.56
CA LEU A 204 -2.27 8.49 16.45
C LEU A 204 -1.23 7.38 16.50
N ILE A 205 -0.70 6.98 15.34
CA ILE A 205 0.26 5.87 15.20
C ILE A 205 1.28 6.27 14.14
N SER A 206 2.55 5.92 14.36
CA SER A 206 3.57 5.92 13.31
C SER A 206 4.26 4.56 13.28
N GLY A 207 4.70 4.13 12.10
CA GLY A 207 5.39 2.85 12.01
C GLY A 207 6.22 2.66 10.76
N THR A 208 7.08 1.64 10.83
CA THR A 208 7.88 1.12 9.72
C THR A 208 7.68 -0.37 9.59
N GLN A 209 7.69 -0.86 8.36
CA GLN A 209 7.42 -2.25 8.03
C GLN A 209 8.40 -2.74 6.97
N ILE A 210 8.93 -3.95 7.19
CA ILE A 210 9.79 -4.67 6.26
C ILE A 210 9.03 -5.86 5.70
N MET A 211 9.04 -5.95 4.37
CA MET A 211 8.35 -6.94 3.56
C MET A 211 9.36 -7.82 2.84
N THR A 212 9.17 -9.13 2.86
CA THR A 212 9.92 -10.07 2.03
C THR A 212 9.01 -10.66 0.96
N PRO A 213 9.20 -10.31 -0.32
CA PRO A 213 8.45 -10.92 -1.41
C PRO A 213 8.62 -12.44 -1.46
N ILE A 214 7.54 -13.16 -1.71
CA ILE A 214 7.59 -14.60 -1.95
C ILE A 214 8.14 -14.80 -3.36
N GLN A 215 9.31 -15.44 -3.46
CA GLN A 215 9.82 -15.86 -4.75
C GLN A 215 8.93 -17.01 -5.25
N ALA A 216 8.39 -16.87 -6.45
CA ALA A 216 7.77 -18.00 -7.13
C ALA A 216 8.78 -19.16 -7.13
N PRO A 217 8.37 -20.41 -6.81
CA PRO A 217 9.25 -21.54 -6.95
C PRO A 217 9.83 -21.50 -8.37
N LYS A 218 11.15 -21.52 -8.51
CA LYS A 218 11.74 -21.84 -9.81
C LYS A 218 11.11 -23.16 -10.20
N ALA A 219 10.42 -23.21 -11.33
CA ALA A 219 9.87 -24.46 -11.85
C ALA A 219 10.97 -25.51 -11.71
N VAL A 220 10.73 -26.51 -10.88
CA VAL A 220 11.67 -27.63 -10.72
C VAL A 220 11.64 -28.31 -12.08
N ALA A 221 12.63 -28.00 -12.90
CA ALA A 221 12.79 -28.63 -14.20
C ALA A 221 12.90 -30.14 -13.95
N ASN A 222 11.87 -30.87 -14.39
CA ASN A 222 11.82 -32.32 -14.54
C ASN A 222 12.42 -33.16 -13.40
N GLN A 223 11.59 -33.59 -12.44
CA GLN A 223 11.76 -34.93 -11.83
C GLN A 223 10.50 -35.37 -11.05
N ARG A 224 9.35 -35.49 -11.72
CA ARG A 224 8.27 -36.41 -11.32
C ARG A 224 7.60 -37.00 -12.55
N ALA A 225 8.39 -37.72 -13.33
CA ALA A 225 7.90 -38.89 -14.03
C ALA A 225 8.51 -40.10 -13.30
N LYS A 226 7.66 -41.04 -12.89
CA LYS A 226 7.92 -42.24 -12.06
C LYS A 226 7.79 -42.04 -10.55
N MET A 227 6.55 -42.13 -10.07
CA MET A 227 6.13 -43.15 -9.10
C MET A 227 4.60 -43.29 -9.17
#